data_AF-A0A8S3RQP3-F1
#
_entry.id   AF-A0A8S3RQP3-F1
#
_cell.length_a   1.000
_cell.length_b   1.000
_cell.length_c   1.000
_cell.angle_alpha   90.00
_cell.angle_beta   90.00
_cell.angle_gamma   90.00
#
_symmetry.space_group_name_H-M   'P 1'
#
loop_
_entity.id
_entity.type
_entity.pdbx_description
1 polymer ?
#
loop_
_entity_poly.entity_id
_entity_poly.type
_entity_poly.pdbx_seq_one_letter_code
_entity_poly.pdbx_strand_id
1 'polypeptide(L)'
;MRDHGSTIVGTLQRVPLLFLMDALLRMYATQMISTSVLYMYLAIAVFLLLLTKEQLGKIYKTIQSYHSDAKFHGMMMCFGIFLVASTVLEEVHKIADSFLLELGASGGGIVKKTCKAVIIIIVLIICPIWVVMKFHEIGFDLGIIWFLVATASWISVCIDSVGSLSVYLLLVLDTLNPEPIEHLDEIMYGIRAAIGIVHTGFGLLQICFLTWNITTIQWSWFSCIILAILVYYTYERVTNGWNEFQRRRTAVHRLSFLLNATQEQLLVSTMSVPSAFVI
;
A
#
# COMPACT_ATOMS: atom_id res chain seq x y z
N MET A 1 -3.21 -31.29 34.85
CA MET A 1 -2.19 -30.82 33.88
C MET A 1 -2.88 -30.27 32.65
N ARG A 2 -3.34 -29.01 32.69
CA ARG A 2 -3.86 -28.30 31.52
C ARG A 2 -4.07 -26.84 31.92
N ASP A 3 -3.83 -25.95 30.95
CA ASP A 3 -4.21 -24.53 30.92
C ASP A 3 -3.19 -23.46 31.37
N HIS A 4 -1.97 -23.53 30.85
CA HIS A 4 -1.03 -22.37 30.81
C HIS A 4 -0.72 -21.88 29.37
N GLY A 5 -1.30 -22.50 28.34
CA GLY A 5 -1.08 -22.09 26.94
C GLY A 5 -2.02 -20.98 26.45
N SER A 6 -3.19 -20.81 27.06
CA SER A 6 -4.22 -19.84 26.63
C SER A 6 -3.92 -18.41 27.08
N THR A 7 -3.32 -18.24 28.25
CA THR A 7 -2.93 -16.92 28.80
C THR A 7 -1.72 -16.32 28.09
N ILE A 8 -0.72 -17.14 27.71
CA ILE A 8 0.49 -16.62 27.07
C ILE A 8 0.19 -16.14 25.64
N VAL A 9 -0.67 -16.85 24.90
CA VAL A 9 -1.11 -16.44 23.55
C VAL A 9 -1.98 -15.19 23.59
N GLY A 10 -2.89 -15.07 24.57
CA GLY A 10 -3.68 -13.86 24.77
C GLY A 10 -2.85 -12.64 25.19
N THR A 11 -1.77 -12.86 25.95
CA THR A 11 -0.82 -11.82 26.33
C THR A 11 0.07 -11.43 25.15
N LEU A 12 0.61 -12.40 24.39
CA LEU A 12 1.37 -12.14 23.16
C LEU A 12 0.57 -11.43 22.07
N GLN A 13 -0.75 -11.61 22.03
CA GLN A 13 -1.61 -10.95 21.04
C GLN A 13 -1.97 -9.51 21.44
N ARG A 14 -1.98 -9.18 22.74
CA ARG A 14 -2.20 -7.81 23.25
C ARG A 14 -0.93 -6.96 23.30
N VAL A 15 0.22 -7.58 23.50
CA VAL A 15 1.53 -6.91 23.61
C VAL A 15 1.88 -6.08 22.36
N PRO A 16 1.78 -6.56 21.11
CA PRO A 16 2.13 -5.75 19.94
C PRO A 16 1.15 -4.60 19.73
N LEU A 17 -0.12 -4.74 20.14
CA LEU A 17 -1.16 -3.75 19.90
C LEU A 17 -1.12 -2.61 20.93
N LEU A 18 -0.82 -2.92 22.20
CA LEU A 18 -0.50 -1.91 23.22
C LEU A 18 0.81 -1.19 22.90
N PHE A 19 1.82 -1.89 22.38
CA PHE A 19 3.07 -1.29 21.94
C PHE A 19 2.86 -0.37 20.73
N LEU A 20 1.97 -0.76 19.80
CA LEU A 20 1.55 0.07 18.68
C LEU A 20 0.83 1.33 19.19
N MET A 21 -0.16 1.19 20.08
CA MET A 21 -0.89 2.33 20.65
C MET A 21 0.02 3.30 21.40
N ASP A 22 0.93 2.80 22.24
CA ASP A 22 1.88 3.63 22.99
C ASP A 22 2.90 4.30 22.06
N ALA A 23 3.39 3.60 21.02
CA ALA A 23 4.24 4.19 20.00
C ALA A 23 3.51 5.29 19.20
N LEU A 24 2.24 5.09 18.85
CA LEU A 24 1.40 6.05 18.11
C LEU A 24 1.11 7.30 18.94
N LEU A 25 0.77 7.14 20.22
CA LEU A 25 0.56 8.25 21.16
C LEU A 25 1.86 9.05 21.38
N ARG A 26 3.00 8.37 21.53
CA ARG A 26 4.31 9.04 21.64
C ARG A 26 4.71 9.76 20.37
N MET A 27 4.36 9.25 19.19
CA MET A 27 4.63 9.92 17.92
C MET A 27 3.77 11.18 17.71
N TYR A 28 2.50 11.15 18.11
CA TYR A 28 1.64 12.34 18.15
C TYR A 28 2.14 13.40 19.14
N ALA A 29 2.53 12.98 20.35
CA ALA A 29 3.07 13.87 21.37
C ALA A 29 4.35 14.59 20.93
N THR A 30 5.12 14.03 20.00
CA THR A 30 6.29 14.67 19.38
C THR A 30 5.99 15.63 18.23
N GLN A 31 4.72 15.98 17.98
CA GLN A 31 4.26 16.90 16.91
C GLN A 31 4.72 16.52 15.49
N MET A 32 5.17 15.27 15.33
CA MET A 32 5.80 14.77 14.10
C MET A 32 4.76 14.27 13.09
N ILE A 33 3.49 14.21 13.48
CA ILE A 33 2.38 13.59 12.75
C ILE A 33 1.17 14.52 12.78
N SER A 34 0.57 14.80 11.62
CA SER A 34 -0.70 15.53 11.51
C SER A 34 -1.83 14.81 12.26
N THR A 35 -2.76 15.55 12.84
CA THR A 35 -3.95 15.00 13.52
C THR A 35 -4.72 14.01 12.65
N SER A 36 -4.77 14.21 11.32
CA SER A 36 -5.40 13.30 10.36
C SER A 36 -4.76 11.90 10.35
N VAL A 37 -3.44 11.83 10.44
CA VAL A 37 -2.68 10.57 10.41
C VAL A 37 -2.81 9.83 11.75
N LEU A 38 -2.97 10.54 12.88
CA LEU A 38 -3.28 9.91 14.16
C LEU A 38 -4.65 9.20 14.14
N TYR A 39 -5.70 9.86 13.65
CA TYR A 39 -7.03 9.25 13.53
C TYR A 39 -7.02 8.01 12.66
N MET A 40 -6.18 8.02 11.62
CA MET A 40 -6.00 6.93 10.69
C MET A 40 -5.33 5.70 11.33
N TYR A 41 -4.30 5.89 12.15
CA TYR A 41 -3.72 4.80 12.94
C TYR A 41 -4.65 4.30 14.04
N LEU A 42 -5.43 5.19 14.65
CA LEU A 42 -6.47 4.80 15.60
C LEU A 42 -7.52 3.92 14.91
N ALA A 43 -7.91 4.24 13.67
CA ALA A 43 -8.82 3.42 12.88
C ALA A 43 -8.23 2.04 12.56
N ILE A 44 -6.95 1.96 12.19
CA ILE A 44 -6.24 0.68 11.99
C ILE A 44 -6.18 -0.12 13.30
N ALA A 45 -5.83 0.52 14.42
CA ALA A 45 -5.75 -0.14 15.72
C ALA A 45 -7.12 -0.67 16.18
N VAL A 46 -8.19 0.11 15.99
CA VAL A 46 -9.57 -0.29 16.25
C VAL A 46 -9.98 -1.45 15.33
N PHE A 47 -9.64 -1.38 14.04
CA PHE A 47 -9.92 -2.45 13.09
C PHE A 47 -9.17 -3.76 13.45
N LEU A 48 -7.89 -3.67 13.80
CA LEU A 48 -7.09 -4.80 14.27
C LEU A 48 -7.61 -5.38 15.60
N LEU A 49 -8.13 -4.53 16.50
CA LEU A 49 -8.81 -4.97 17.72
C LEU A 49 -10.09 -5.76 17.41
N LEU A 50 -10.87 -5.30 16.43
CA LEU A 50 -12.10 -5.97 15.98
C LEU A 50 -11.79 -7.32 15.31
N LEU A 51 -10.62 -7.47 14.69
CA LEU A 51 -10.14 -8.70 14.04
C LEU A 51 -9.59 -9.77 15.00
N THR A 52 -9.67 -9.56 16.32
CA THR A 52 -9.23 -10.60 17.27
C THR A 52 -9.93 -11.92 17.00
N LYS A 53 -9.15 -13.02 16.94
CA LYS A 53 -9.63 -14.38 16.60
C LYS A 53 -10.88 -14.79 17.40
N GLU A 54 -10.96 -14.38 18.66
CA GLU A 54 -12.14 -14.61 19.50
C GLU A 54 -13.39 -13.89 19.02
N GLN A 55 -13.28 -12.61 18.65
CA GLN A 55 -14.43 -11.81 18.19
C GLN A 55 -14.89 -12.30 16.83
N LEU A 56 -13.95 -12.52 15.90
CA LEU A 56 -14.28 -13.00 14.57
C LEU A 56 -14.86 -14.41 14.60
N GLY A 57 -14.33 -15.29 15.45
CA GLY A 57 -14.86 -16.63 15.67
C GLY A 57 -16.25 -16.64 16.32
N LYS A 58 -16.53 -15.70 17.24
CA LYS A 58 -17.88 -15.51 17.82
C LYS A 58 -18.85 -15.03 16.76
N ILE A 59 -18.49 -14.00 15.98
CA ILE A 59 -19.32 -13.47 14.89
C ILE A 59 -19.63 -14.56 13.88
N TYR A 60 -18.61 -15.32 13.42
CA TYR A 60 -18.80 -16.41 12.48
C TYR A 60 -19.75 -17.49 13.02
N LYS A 61 -19.57 -17.94 14.28
CA LYS A 61 -20.47 -18.93 14.91
C LYS A 61 -21.90 -18.42 15.06
N THR A 62 -22.07 -17.14 15.41
CA THR A 62 -23.38 -16.49 15.49
C THR A 62 -24.05 -16.45 14.12
N ILE A 63 -23.32 -16.06 13.07
CA ILE A 63 -23.83 -16.07 11.69
C ILE A 63 -24.22 -17.49 11.27
N GLN A 64 -23.38 -18.48 11.58
CA GLN A 64 -23.63 -19.89 11.27
C GLN A 64 -24.82 -20.49 12.03
N SER A 65 -25.29 -19.85 13.11
CA SER A 65 -26.49 -20.25 13.84
C SER A 65 -27.80 -19.79 13.18
N TYR A 66 -27.76 -18.84 12.24
CA TYR A 66 -28.96 -18.32 11.59
C TYR A 66 -29.54 -19.27 10.53
N HIS A 67 -30.76 -19.01 10.06
CA HIS A 67 -31.36 -19.72 8.93
C HIS A 67 -30.67 -19.35 7.60
N SER A 68 -30.85 -20.15 6.54
CA SER A 68 -30.08 -20.05 5.28
C SER A 68 -30.05 -18.62 4.68
N ASP A 69 -31.18 -17.92 4.66
CA ASP A 69 -31.23 -16.56 4.11
C ASP A 69 -30.48 -15.55 4.99
N ALA A 70 -30.71 -15.57 6.31
CA ALA A 70 -30.04 -14.67 7.24
C ALA A 70 -28.53 -14.93 7.34
N LYS A 71 -28.08 -16.19 7.16
CA LYS A 71 -26.67 -16.58 7.01
C LYS A 71 -26.02 -15.85 5.85
N PHE A 72 -26.62 -15.94 4.66
CA PHE A 72 -26.08 -15.30 3.46
C PHE A 72 -25.93 -13.78 3.65
N HIS A 73 -26.95 -13.12 4.17
CA HIS A 73 -26.91 -11.67 4.43
C HIS A 73 -25.83 -11.30 5.46
N GLY A 74 -25.69 -12.08 6.54
CA GLY A 74 -24.65 -11.86 7.55
C GLY A 74 -23.24 -12.01 6.99
N MET A 75 -23.00 -13.00 6.13
CA MET A 75 -21.71 -13.19 5.47
C MET A 75 -21.40 -12.05 4.50
N MET A 76 -22.37 -11.59 3.72
CA MET A 76 -22.22 -10.43 2.83
C MET A 76 -21.89 -9.14 3.58
N MET A 77 -22.49 -8.92 4.76
CA MET A 77 -22.16 -7.78 5.61
C MET A 77 -20.71 -7.86 6.12
N CYS A 78 -20.25 -9.04 6.57
CA CYS A 78 -18.86 -9.23 6.96
C CYS A 78 -17.91 -8.93 5.79
N PHE A 79 -18.19 -9.47 4.60
CA PHE A 79 -17.44 -9.16 3.39
C PHE A 79 -17.35 -7.65 3.12
N GLY A 80 -18.48 -6.94 3.19
CA GLY A 80 -18.51 -5.48 3.01
C GLY A 80 -17.63 -4.73 4.01
N ILE A 81 -17.65 -5.12 5.29
CA ILE A 81 -16.79 -4.52 6.32
C ILE A 81 -15.31 -4.79 6.03
N PHE A 82 -14.95 -6.01 5.62
CA PHE A 82 -13.58 -6.35 5.23
C PHE A 82 -13.10 -5.53 4.02
N LEU A 83 -13.99 -5.36 3.02
CA LEU A 83 -13.68 -4.56 1.84
C LEU A 83 -13.46 -3.09 2.20
N VAL A 84 -14.37 -2.50 3.00
CA VAL A 84 -14.24 -1.11 3.48
C VAL A 84 -12.97 -0.92 4.31
N ALA A 85 -12.59 -1.90 5.12
CA ALA A 85 -11.35 -1.79 5.88
C ALA A 85 -10.10 -1.83 4.98
N SER A 86 -10.13 -2.64 3.91
CA SER A 86 -9.04 -2.66 2.93
C SER A 86 -8.92 -1.32 2.19
N THR A 87 -10.03 -0.66 1.85
CA THR A 87 -9.99 0.65 1.19
C THR A 87 -9.51 1.74 2.14
N VAL A 88 -9.89 1.69 3.43
CA VAL A 88 -9.30 2.58 4.44
C VAL A 88 -7.78 2.39 4.49
N LEU A 89 -7.29 1.15 4.48
CA LEU A 89 -5.85 0.86 4.49
C LEU A 89 -5.15 1.31 3.20
N GLU A 90 -5.82 1.25 2.06
CA GLU A 90 -5.30 1.80 0.80
C GLU A 90 -5.12 3.33 0.87
N GLU A 91 -6.11 4.04 1.41
CA GLU A 91 -6.02 5.50 1.63
C GLU A 91 -4.92 5.85 2.63
N VAL A 92 -4.78 5.03 3.69
CA VAL A 92 -3.67 5.14 4.65
C VAL A 92 -2.33 5.05 3.95
N HIS A 93 -2.19 4.05 3.09
CA HIS A 93 -0.97 3.84 2.34
C HIS A 93 -0.64 5.03 1.43
N LYS A 94 -1.63 5.60 0.71
CA LYS A 94 -1.43 6.79 -0.16
C LYS A 94 -0.92 8.01 0.60
N ILE A 95 -1.47 8.26 1.80
CA ILE A 95 -1.01 9.35 2.67
C ILE A 95 0.41 9.08 3.17
N ALA A 96 0.69 7.83 3.56
CA ALA A 96 2.02 7.44 4.01
C ALA A 96 3.07 7.58 2.90
N ASP A 97 2.77 7.17 1.65
CA ASP A 97 3.67 7.32 0.50
C ASP A 97 4.07 8.78 0.26
N SER A 98 3.10 9.69 0.29
CA SER A 98 3.35 11.13 0.12
C SER A 98 4.29 11.67 1.21
N PHE A 99 4.06 11.28 2.46
CA PHE A 99 4.90 11.69 3.60
C PHE A 99 6.32 11.11 3.53
N LEU A 100 6.47 9.88 3.02
CA LEU A 100 7.78 9.23 2.87
C LEU A 100 8.63 9.91 1.81
N LEU A 101 8.02 10.33 0.70
CA LEU A 101 8.71 11.08 -0.35
C LEU A 101 9.17 12.45 0.16
N GLU A 102 8.33 13.14 0.94
CA GLU A 102 8.70 14.41 1.58
C GLU A 102 9.86 14.24 2.58
N LEU A 103 9.81 13.20 3.41
CA LEU A 103 10.89 12.88 4.34
C LEU A 103 12.20 12.55 3.63
N GLY A 104 12.15 11.79 2.54
CA GLY A 104 13.31 11.44 1.73
C GLY A 104 13.99 12.66 1.10
N ALA A 105 13.20 13.67 0.69
CA ALA A 105 13.73 14.91 0.13
C ALA A 105 14.34 15.87 1.18
N SER A 106 13.96 15.74 2.46
CA SER A 106 14.28 16.73 3.50
C SER A 106 15.69 16.66 4.11
N GLY A 107 16.54 15.71 3.72
CA GLY A 107 18.02 15.71 3.91
C GLY A 107 18.63 15.80 5.32
N GLY A 108 17.89 16.08 6.40
CA GLY A 108 18.47 16.47 7.71
C GLY A 108 18.12 15.59 8.92
N GLY A 109 19.13 15.05 9.61
CA GLY A 109 18.98 14.38 10.93
C GLY A 109 18.33 12.98 10.88
N ILE A 110 18.53 12.31 9.76
CA ILE A 110 17.62 11.35 9.11
C ILE A 110 17.44 10.02 9.85
N VAL A 111 18.49 9.43 10.42
CA VAL A 111 18.47 8.02 10.85
C VAL A 111 17.36 7.68 11.86
N LYS A 112 17.09 8.56 12.85
CA LYS A 112 16.05 8.32 13.88
C LYS A 112 14.63 8.60 13.40
N LYS A 113 14.43 9.56 12.49
CA LYS A 113 13.11 9.86 11.90
C LYS A 113 12.76 8.83 10.83
N THR A 114 13.75 8.43 10.04
CA THR A 114 13.67 7.38 9.03
C THR A 114 13.33 6.02 9.62
N CYS A 115 13.94 5.63 10.75
CA CYS A 115 13.61 4.36 11.40
C CYS A 115 12.12 4.27 11.77
N LYS A 116 11.50 5.36 12.24
CA LYS A 116 10.05 5.40 12.55
C LYS A 116 9.18 5.28 11.30
N ALA A 117 9.55 5.93 10.21
CA ALA A 117 8.82 5.88 8.95
C ALA A 117 8.88 4.48 8.29
N VAL A 118 10.04 3.81 8.36
CA VAL A 118 10.19 2.41 7.91
C VAL A 118 9.31 1.47 8.74
N ILE A 119 9.29 1.64 10.07
CA ILE A 119 8.45 0.83 10.96
C ILE A 119 6.97 0.95 10.58
N ILE A 120 6.51 2.16 10.25
CA ILE A 120 5.14 2.41 9.79
C ILE A 120 4.78 1.56 8.55
N ILE A 121 5.65 1.56 7.53
CA ILE A 121 5.37 0.80 6.30
C ILE A 121 5.45 -0.70 6.56
N ILE A 122 6.40 -1.14 7.37
CA ILE A 122 6.50 -2.56 7.75
C ILE A 122 5.22 -3.01 8.46
N VAL A 123 4.66 -2.17 9.33
CA VAL A 123 3.35 -2.44 9.95
C VAL A 123 2.24 -2.47 8.90
N LEU A 124 2.23 -1.54 7.93
CA LEU A 124 1.29 -1.54 6.80
C LEU A 124 1.38 -2.81 5.94
N ILE A 125 2.54 -3.48 5.86
CA ILE A 125 2.72 -4.73 5.10
C ILE A 125 2.29 -5.94 5.95
N ILE A 126 2.73 -6.00 7.20
CA ILE A 126 2.45 -7.14 8.08
C ILE A 126 0.95 -7.23 8.40
N CYS A 127 0.29 -6.09 8.59
CA CYS A 127 -1.14 -6.02 8.89
C CYS A 127 -2.01 -6.77 7.86
N PRO A 128 -2.03 -6.43 6.55
CA PRO A 128 -2.81 -7.13 5.54
C PRO A 128 -2.50 -8.63 5.47
N ILE A 129 -1.22 -9.01 5.54
CA ILE A 129 -0.81 -10.43 5.51
C ILE A 129 -1.42 -11.16 6.71
N TRP A 130 -1.36 -10.56 7.90
CA TRP A 130 -1.95 -11.11 9.11
C TRP A 130 -3.47 -11.24 9.00
N VAL A 131 -4.16 -10.24 8.43
CA VAL A 131 -5.60 -10.29 8.18
C VAL A 131 -5.96 -11.42 7.23
N VAL A 132 -5.28 -11.55 6.10
CA VAL A 132 -5.52 -12.61 5.11
C VAL A 132 -5.31 -14.00 5.72
N MET A 133 -4.23 -14.18 6.50
CA MET A 133 -3.99 -15.45 7.20
C MET A 133 -5.12 -15.78 8.19
N LYS A 134 -5.58 -14.80 8.97
CA LYS A 134 -6.67 -15.02 9.93
C LYS A 134 -8.01 -15.28 9.24
N PHE A 135 -8.25 -14.60 8.13
CA PHE A 135 -9.43 -14.82 7.31
C PHE A 135 -9.47 -16.24 6.74
N HIS A 136 -8.33 -16.76 6.28
CA HIS A 136 -8.19 -18.15 5.83
C HIS A 136 -8.30 -19.16 6.99
N GLU A 137 -7.66 -18.92 8.13
CA GLU A 137 -7.72 -19.81 9.31
C GLU A 137 -9.14 -20.03 9.84
N ILE A 138 -10.00 -19.02 9.72
CA ILE A 138 -11.38 -19.08 10.25
C ILE A 138 -12.30 -19.87 9.33
N GLY A 139 -11.87 -20.17 8.09
CA GLY A 139 -12.68 -20.93 7.14
C GLY A 139 -14.01 -20.24 6.86
N PHE A 140 -13.97 -18.91 6.70
CA PHE A 140 -15.15 -18.17 6.27
C PHE A 140 -15.57 -18.72 4.90
N ASP A 141 -16.65 -19.49 4.86
CA ASP A 141 -17.20 -20.12 3.65
C ASP A 141 -17.97 -19.09 2.80
N LEU A 142 -17.38 -17.88 2.68
CA LEU A 142 -17.79 -16.90 1.71
C LEU A 142 -17.53 -17.56 0.36
N GLY A 143 -18.57 -17.63 -0.49
CA GLY A 143 -18.42 -18.22 -1.81
C GLY A 143 -17.14 -17.72 -2.51
N ILE A 144 -16.50 -18.61 -3.26
CA ILE A 144 -15.11 -18.48 -3.78
C ILE A 144 -14.82 -17.08 -4.35
N ILE A 145 -15.79 -16.46 -5.04
CA ILE A 145 -15.70 -15.12 -5.61
C ILE A 145 -15.50 -14.03 -4.55
N TRP A 146 -16.32 -14.01 -3.50
CA TRP A 146 -16.28 -12.98 -2.47
C TRP A 146 -15.02 -13.07 -1.62
N PHE A 147 -14.60 -14.30 -1.32
CA PHE A 147 -13.33 -14.56 -0.65
C PHE A 147 -12.15 -14.08 -1.50
N LEU A 148 -12.16 -14.38 -2.81
CA LEU A 148 -11.12 -13.95 -3.74
C LEU A 148 -11.03 -12.42 -3.80
N VAL A 149 -12.16 -11.71 -3.97
CA VAL A 149 -12.19 -10.24 -4.04
C VAL A 149 -11.69 -9.61 -2.74
N ALA A 150 -12.11 -10.11 -1.58
CA ALA A 150 -11.64 -9.59 -0.30
C ALA A 150 -10.13 -9.76 -0.14
N THR A 151 -9.62 -10.99 -0.31
CA THR A 151 -8.19 -11.28 -0.15
C THR A 151 -7.33 -10.55 -1.17
N ALA A 152 -7.82 -10.41 -2.41
CA ALA A 152 -7.21 -9.60 -3.46
C ALA A 152 -6.97 -8.15 -3.03
N SER A 153 -7.97 -7.48 -2.47
CA SER A 153 -7.85 -6.08 -2.03
C SER A 153 -6.75 -5.89 -0.97
N TRP A 154 -6.64 -6.82 -0.01
CA TRP A 154 -5.56 -6.78 0.99
C TRP A 154 -4.17 -7.01 0.39
N ILE A 155 -4.05 -7.92 -0.59
CA ILE A 155 -2.78 -8.20 -1.28
C ILE A 155 -2.36 -7.02 -2.15
N SER A 156 -3.29 -6.33 -2.81
CA SER A 156 -2.98 -5.13 -3.60
C SER A 156 -2.28 -4.07 -2.74
N VAL A 157 -2.78 -3.83 -1.52
CA VAL A 157 -2.16 -2.89 -0.57
C VAL A 157 -0.75 -3.33 -0.18
N CYS A 158 -0.46 -4.63 -0.07
CA CYS A 158 0.89 -5.13 0.16
C CYS A 158 1.83 -4.80 -1.01
N ILE A 159 1.38 -5.02 -2.26
CA ILE A 159 2.17 -4.76 -3.45
C ILE A 159 2.57 -3.29 -3.51
N ASP A 160 1.61 -2.39 -3.29
CA ASP A 160 1.87 -0.94 -3.29
C ASP A 160 2.79 -0.54 -2.11
N SER A 161 2.58 -1.12 -0.93
CA SER A 161 3.43 -0.88 0.26
C SER A 161 4.88 -1.31 0.08
N VAL A 162 5.12 -2.47 -0.52
CA VAL A 162 6.48 -2.92 -0.90
C VAL A 162 7.11 -1.93 -1.88
N GLY A 163 6.29 -1.37 -2.77
CA GLY A 163 6.76 -0.44 -3.76
C GLY A 163 7.26 0.88 -3.18
N SER A 164 6.43 1.52 -2.36
CA SER A 164 6.82 2.73 -1.63
C SER A 164 8.01 2.50 -0.71
N LEU A 165 8.06 1.35 -0.02
CA LEU A 165 9.19 0.99 0.83
C LEU A 165 10.49 0.93 0.02
N SER A 166 10.46 0.32 -1.17
CA SER A 166 11.64 0.16 -2.01
C SER A 166 12.19 1.51 -2.48
N VAL A 167 11.32 2.41 -2.93
CA VAL A 167 11.70 3.77 -3.32
C VAL A 167 12.24 4.55 -2.13
N TYR A 168 11.58 4.45 -0.97
CA TYR A 168 12.01 5.14 0.24
C TYR A 168 13.37 4.65 0.74
N LEU A 169 13.61 3.33 0.77
CA LEU A 169 14.89 2.76 1.15
C LEU A 169 16.02 3.27 0.24
N LEU A 170 15.75 3.41 -1.06
CA LEU A 170 16.72 3.97 -2.00
C LEU A 170 17.06 5.43 -1.68
N LEU A 171 16.06 6.27 -1.36
CA LEU A 171 16.27 7.66 -0.94
C LEU A 171 17.09 7.73 0.36
N VAL A 172 16.83 6.83 1.30
CA VAL A 172 17.61 6.74 2.54
C VAL A 172 19.05 6.34 2.25
N LEU A 173 19.27 5.36 1.37
CA LEU A 173 20.62 4.94 0.98
C LEU A 173 21.38 6.09 0.31
N ASP A 174 20.72 6.87 -0.53
CA ASP A 174 21.31 8.08 -1.15
C ASP A 174 21.77 9.08 -0.07
N THR A 175 20.94 9.35 0.93
CA THR A 175 21.30 10.28 2.02
C THR A 175 22.42 9.78 2.95
N LEU A 176 22.65 8.47 3.00
CA LEU A 176 23.70 7.85 3.81
C LEU A 176 25.03 7.78 3.07
N ASN A 177 25.00 7.81 1.73
CA ASN A 177 26.20 7.76 0.93
C ASN A 177 26.90 9.14 0.93
N PRO A 178 28.24 9.16 1.04
CA PRO A 178 29.01 10.40 0.98
C PRO A 178 28.99 11.05 -0.41
N GLU A 179 28.75 10.26 -1.45
CA GLU A 179 28.57 10.72 -2.83
C GLU A 179 27.14 10.39 -3.29
N PRO A 180 26.43 11.34 -3.94
CA PRO A 180 25.07 11.11 -4.43
C PRO A 180 25.04 10.00 -5.49
N ILE A 181 24.01 9.16 -5.46
CA ILE A 181 23.85 8.06 -6.40
C ILE A 181 23.57 8.63 -7.80
N GLU A 182 24.48 8.37 -8.73
CA GLU A 182 24.30 8.73 -10.12
C GLU A 182 23.06 8.04 -10.70
N HIS A 183 22.22 8.75 -11.45
CA HIS A 183 20.99 8.23 -12.06
C HIS A 183 19.93 7.71 -11.06
N LEU A 184 19.86 8.27 -9.85
CA LEU A 184 18.84 7.92 -8.84
C LEU A 184 17.41 7.90 -9.42
N ASP A 185 17.05 8.87 -10.24
CA ASP A 185 15.74 8.98 -10.89
C ASP A 185 15.43 7.82 -11.86
N GLU A 186 16.46 7.26 -12.51
CA GLU A 186 16.32 6.11 -13.39
C GLU A 186 16.10 4.83 -12.59
N ILE A 187 16.81 4.65 -11.48
CA ILE A 187 16.66 3.51 -10.57
C ILE A 187 15.29 3.57 -9.90
N MET A 188 14.88 4.71 -9.35
CA MET A 188 13.56 4.92 -8.75
C MET A 188 12.44 4.56 -9.73
N TYR A 189 12.60 4.94 -11.00
CA TYR A 189 11.66 4.54 -12.04
C TYR A 189 11.70 3.04 -12.34
N GLY A 190 12.88 2.43 -12.45
CA GLY A 190 12.98 0.99 -12.65
C GLY A 190 12.23 0.20 -11.59
N ILE A 191 12.36 0.63 -10.33
CA ILE A 191 11.59 0.09 -9.20
C ILE A 191 10.09 0.29 -9.42
N ARG A 192 9.63 1.55 -9.62
CA ARG A 192 8.20 1.87 -9.84
C ARG A 192 7.59 1.11 -11.02
N ALA A 193 8.33 0.96 -12.11
CA ALA A 193 7.92 0.20 -13.29
C ALA A 193 7.80 -1.30 -12.98
N ALA A 194 8.77 -1.88 -12.25
CA ALA A 194 8.71 -3.29 -11.84
C ALA A 194 7.49 -3.57 -10.95
N ILE A 195 7.22 -2.72 -9.96
CA ILE A 195 6.02 -2.83 -9.11
C ILE A 195 4.76 -2.65 -9.95
N GLY A 196 4.76 -1.69 -10.88
CA GLY A 196 3.66 -1.48 -11.81
C GLY A 196 3.33 -2.71 -12.66
N ILE A 197 4.36 -3.43 -13.14
CA ILE A 197 4.21 -4.69 -13.88
C ILE A 197 3.63 -5.77 -12.98
N VAL A 198 4.17 -5.96 -11.77
CA VAL A 198 3.67 -6.95 -10.80
C VAL A 198 2.20 -6.70 -10.47
N HIS A 199 1.84 -5.46 -10.16
CA HIS A 199 0.45 -5.08 -9.85
C HIS A 199 -0.47 -5.28 -11.05
N THR A 200 -0.03 -4.93 -12.26
CA THR A 200 -0.81 -5.14 -13.48
C THR A 200 -1.03 -6.63 -13.75
N GLY A 201 0.01 -7.45 -13.61
CA GLY A 201 -0.09 -8.90 -13.71
C GLY A 201 -1.06 -9.49 -12.69
N PHE A 202 -1.02 -9.01 -11.45
CA PHE A 202 -1.95 -9.42 -10.41
C PHE A 202 -3.41 -9.08 -10.76
N GLY A 203 -3.67 -7.86 -11.26
CA GLY A 203 -5.00 -7.46 -11.74
C GLY A 203 -5.51 -8.32 -12.90
N LEU A 204 -4.64 -8.67 -13.86
CA LEU A 204 -4.99 -9.59 -14.95
C LEU A 204 -5.36 -10.98 -14.43
N LEU A 205 -4.59 -11.52 -13.48
CA LEU A 205 -4.92 -12.81 -12.86
C LEU A 205 -6.29 -12.76 -12.17
N GLN A 206 -6.60 -11.69 -11.43
CA GLN A 206 -7.91 -11.49 -10.80
C GLN A 206 -9.04 -11.49 -11.84
N ILE A 207 -8.85 -10.76 -12.95
CA ILE A 207 -9.82 -10.69 -14.05
C ILE A 207 -10.05 -12.09 -14.65
N CYS A 208 -8.98 -12.85 -14.90
CA CYS A 208 -9.07 -14.21 -15.41
C CYS A 208 -9.84 -15.13 -14.46
N PHE A 209 -9.50 -15.12 -13.16
CA PHE A 209 -10.18 -15.93 -12.16
C PHE A 209 -11.65 -15.55 -12.00
N LEU A 210 -11.96 -14.26 -11.98
CA LEU A 210 -13.34 -13.78 -11.83
C LEU A 210 -14.18 -14.12 -13.07
N THR A 211 -13.61 -13.96 -14.27
CA THR A 211 -14.27 -14.35 -15.53
C THR A 211 -14.53 -15.85 -15.57
N TRP A 212 -13.54 -16.67 -15.18
CA TRP A 212 -13.70 -18.12 -15.07
C TRP A 212 -14.83 -18.50 -14.10
N ASN A 213 -14.92 -17.85 -12.94
CA ASN A 213 -15.97 -18.12 -11.97
C ASN A 213 -17.37 -17.76 -12.52
N ILE A 214 -17.50 -16.61 -13.20
CA ILE A 214 -18.76 -16.15 -13.80
C ILE A 214 -19.25 -17.12 -14.88
N THR A 215 -18.34 -17.67 -15.69
CA THR A 215 -18.71 -18.56 -16.81
C THR A 215 -18.99 -19.99 -16.38
N THR A 216 -18.35 -20.50 -15.32
CA THR A 216 -18.43 -21.93 -14.94
C THR A 216 -19.41 -22.24 -13.82
N ILE A 217 -19.59 -21.33 -12.86
CA ILE A 217 -20.41 -21.59 -11.66
C ILE A 217 -21.80 -20.99 -11.84
N GLN A 218 -21.88 -19.65 -11.74
CA GLN A 218 -23.13 -18.91 -11.89
C GLN A 218 -22.81 -17.43 -12.12
N TRP A 219 -23.50 -16.82 -13.08
CA TRP A 219 -23.37 -15.39 -13.35
C TRP A 219 -24.29 -14.58 -12.43
N SER A 220 -23.81 -13.41 -12.01
CA SER A 220 -24.56 -12.45 -11.20
C SER A 220 -24.24 -11.05 -11.69
N TRP A 221 -25.24 -10.17 -11.71
CA TRP A 221 -25.07 -8.76 -12.06
C TRP A 221 -23.97 -8.08 -11.23
N PHE A 222 -23.90 -8.40 -9.93
CA PHE A 222 -22.85 -7.89 -9.05
C PHE A 222 -21.45 -8.36 -9.48
N SER A 223 -21.29 -9.64 -9.81
CA SER A 223 -20.01 -10.18 -10.28
C SER A 223 -19.56 -9.53 -11.59
N CYS A 224 -20.50 -9.26 -12.51
CA CYS A 224 -20.22 -8.55 -13.76
C CYS A 224 -19.79 -7.09 -13.53
N ILE A 225 -20.44 -6.39 -12.59
CA ILE A 225 -20.06 -5.02 -12.21
C ILE A 225 -18.65 -4.99 -11.60
N ILE A 226 -18.35 -5.90 -10.68
CA ILE A 226 -17.01 -6.02 -10.07
C ILE A 226 -15.97 -6.30 -11.16
N LEU A 227 -16.26 -7.22 -12.09
CA LEU A 227 -15.37 -7.52 -13.21
C LEU A 227 -15.13 -6.27 -14.07
N ALA A 228 -16.17 -5.52 -14.42
CA ALA A 228 -16.04 -4.31 -15.22
C ALA A 228 -15.16 -3.25 -14.51
N ILE A 229 -15.33 -3.09 -13.19
CA ILE A 229 -14.50 -2.18 -12.38
C ILE A 229 -13.03 -2.64 -12.37
N LEU A 230 -12.76 -3.93 -12.16
CA LEU A 230 -11.40 -4.48 -12.15
C LEU A 230 -10.71 -4.32 -13.52
N VAL A 231 -11.45 -4.54 -14.61
CA VAL A 231 -10.98 -4.32 -15.97
C VAL A 231 -10.66 -2.84 -16.19
N TYR A 232 -11.53 -1.94 -15.76
CA TYR A 232 -11.31 -0.50 -15.89
C TYR A 232 -10.03 -0.05 -15.17
N TYR A 233 -9.84 -0.42 -13.90
CA TYR A 233 -8.63 -0.06 -13.15
C TYR A 233 -7.37 -0.66 -13.75
N THR A 234 -7.43 -1.91 -14.21
CA THR A 234 -6.28 -2.56 -14.85
C THR A 234 -5.94 -1.89 -16.18
N TYR A 235 -6.95 -1.53 -16.96
CA TYR A 235 -6.78 -0.79 -18.21
C TYR A 235 -6.16 0.59 -17.98
N GLU A 236 -6.72 1.38 -17.06
CA GLU A 236 -6.20 2.70 -16.71
C GLU A 236 -4.72 2.62 -16.29
N ARG A 237 -4.37 1.62 -15.47
CA ARG A 237 -2.99 1.41 -15.03
C ARG A 237 -2.04 1.09 -16.17
N VAL A 238 -2.43 0.22 -17.11
CA VAL A 238 -1.65 -0.08 -18.31
C VAL A 238 -1.47 1.15 -19.17
N THR A 239 -2.54 1.92 -19.41
CA THR A 239 -2.48 3.15 -20.19
C THR A 239 -1.58 4.19 -19.54
N ASN A 240 -1.65 4.36 -18.22
CA ASN A 240 -0.78 5.27 -17.48
C ASN A 240 0.69 4.85 -17.57
N GLY A 241 1.00 3.57 -17.39
CA GLY A 241 2.35 3.04 -17.57
C GLY A 241 2.89 3.25 -19.00
N TRP A 242 2.03 3.05 -20.01
CA TRP A 242 2.38 3.31 -21.40
C TRP A 242 2.67 4.79 -21.67
N ASN A 243 1.83 5.68 -21.14
CA ASN A 243 2.02 7.13 -21.28
C ASN A 243 3.32 7.59 -20.63
N GLU A 244 3.68 7.05 -19.46
CA GLU A 244 4.94 7.35 -18.79
C GLU A 244 6.15 6.90 -19.63
N PHE A 245 6.07 5.71 -20.22
CA PHE A 245 7.09 5.21 -21.14
C PHE A 245 7.26 6.09 -22.39
N GLN A 246 6.16 6.53 -23.02
CA GLN A 246 6.20 7.42 -24.18
C GLN A 246 6.80 8.80 -23.85
N ARG A 247 6.49 9.35 -22.68
CA ARG A 247 7.08 10.62 -22.20
C ARG A 247 8.60 10.52 -22.08
N ARG A 248 9.10 9.38 -21.59
CA ARG A 248 10.56 9.12 -21.49
C ARG A 248 11.22 8.98 -22.84
N ARG A 249 10.62 8.22 -23.76
CA ARG A 249 11.14 8.11 -25.13
C ARG A 249 11.22 9.47 -25.80
N THR A 250 10.21 10.32 -25.57
CA THR A 250 10.17 11.69 -26.07
C THR A 250 11.24 12.57 -25.42
N ALA A 251 11.47 12.44 -24.11
CA ALA A 251 12.50 13.17 -23.39
C ALA A 251 13.91 12.79 -23.89
N VAL A 252 14.22 11.50 -24.02
CA VAL A 252 15.50 11.02 -24.57
C VAL A 252 15.70 11.50 -26.00
N HIS A 253 14.66 11.44 -26.82
CA HIS A 253 14.72 11.95 -28.20
C HIS A 253 14.93 13.47 -28.24
N ARG A 254 14.29 14.23 -27.36
CA ARG A 254 14.55 15.68 -27.23
C ARG A 254 15.96 15.99 -26.74
N LEU A 255 16.48 15.22 -25.77
CA LEU A 255 17.86 15.34 -25.31
C LEU A 255 18.86 15.06 -26.45
N SER A 256 18.56 14.10 -27.33
CA SER A 256 19.42 13.82 -28.49
C SER A 256 19.46 14.94 -29.55
N PHE A 257 18.50 15.87 -29.53
CA PHE A 257 18.50 17.06 -30.39
C PHE A 257 19.06 18.32 -29.72
N LEU A 258 19.27 18.31 -28.40
CA LEU A 258 20.04 19.35 -27.76
C LEU A 258 21.48 19.15 -28.23
N LEU A 259 21.93 20.00 -29.15
CA LEU A 259 23.35 20.12 -29.53
C LEU A 259 24.18 20.14 -28.24
N ASN A 260 25.15 19.22 -28.13
CA ASN A 260 26.20 19.31 -27.11
C ASN A 260 26.73 20.75 -27.15
N ALA A 261 26.39 21.55 -26.14
CA ALA A 261 26.82 22.93 -26.08
C ALA A 261 28.35 22.93 -26.10
N THR A 262 28.94 23.43 -27.18
CA THR A 262 30.39 23.58 -27.32
C THR A 262 30.87 24.46 -26.16
N GLN A 263 32.07 24.21 -25.59
CA GLN A 263 32.58 24.97 -24.44
C GLN A 263 32.49 26.50 -24.60
N GLU A 264 32.54 27.00 -25.83
CA GLU A 264 32.35 28.41 -26.17
C GLU A 264 30.95 28.96 -25.84
N GLN A 265 29.87 28.18 -26.00
CA GLN A 265 28.50 28.61 -25.67
C GLN A 265 28.24 28.65 -24.16
N LEU A 266 28.92 27.79 -23.39
CA LEU A 266 28.87 27.81 -21.91
C LEU A 266 29.64 29.02 -21.35
N LEU A 267 30.73 29.43 -22.00
CA LEU A 267 31.48 30.65 -21.66
C LEU A 267 30.71 31.93 -21.98
N VAL A 268 29.99 31.98 -23.11
CA VAL A 268 29.15 33.15 -23.46
C VAL A 268 27.97 33.30 -22.51
N SER A 269 27.35 32.21 -22.06
CA SER A 269 26.25 32.25 -21.08
C SER A 269 26.69 32.69 -19.67
N THR A 270 27.96 32.47 -19.30
CA THR A 270 28.50 32.94 -18.01
C THR A 270 28.95 34.40 -18.07
N MET A 271 29.29 34.92 -19.26
CA MET A 271 29.60 36.35 -19.47
C MET A 271 28.36 37.23 -19.63
N SER A 272 27.18 36.67 -19.89
CA SER A 272 25.93 37.41 -20.10
C SER A 272 25.03 37.54 -18.87
N VAL A 273 25.56 37.34 -17.65
CA VAL A 273 24.83 37.73 -16.43
C VAL A 273 25.08 39.23 -16.23
N PRO A 274 24.09 40.12 -16.47
CA PRO A 274 24.25 41.51 -16.08
C PRO A 274 24.26 41.54 -14.55
N SER A 275 25.28 42.17 -13.99
CA SER A 275 25.48 42.44 -12.57
C SER A 275 24.45 43.42 -11.98
N ALA A 276 23.17 43.26 -12.32
CA ALA A 276 22.08 44.15 -11.96
C ALA A 276 21.07 43.54 -10.97
N PHE A 277 21.32 42.33 -10.44
CA PHE A 277 20.51 41.74 -9.37
C PHE A 277 21.42 41.17 -8.27
N VAL A 278 22.15 42.08 -7.62
CA VAL A 278 22.68 41.87 -6.27
C VAL A 278 22.11 43.01 -5.42
N ILE A 279 20.93 42.78 -4.84
CA ILE A 279 20.43 43.40 -3.60
C ILE A 279 19.67 42.32 -2.84
#